data_AF-C6SVT4-F1
#
_entry.id   AF-C6SVT4-F1
#
_cell.length_a   1.000
_cell.length_b   1.000
_cell.length_c   1.000
_cell.angle_alpha   90.00
_cell.angle_beta   90.00
_cell.angle_gamma   90.00
#
_symmetry.space_group_name_H-M   'P 1'
#
loop_
_entity.id
_entity.type
_entity.pdbx_description
1 polymer ?
#
loop_
_entity_poly.entity_id
_entity_poly.type
_entity_poly.pdbx_seq_one_letter_code
_entity_poly.pdbx_strand_id
1 'polypeptide(L)'
;MSMRGIGGPLLCIGDLLNDVGEEEQQHGQGHSLLRETFPSSSNFNYNDPPPDLTKLFQEHYDHLNSALSGTDHSWTSLTLKLCTALETSNQLVQSTNTNVASLSKKVEDLQKIVKRGDSAIAAAKALYYVTQTITVVPQSERRFVKLYI
;
A
#
# COMPACT_ATOMS: atom_id res chain seq x y z
N MET A 1 -52.54 -52.89 -11.37
CA MET A 1 -51.11 -52.66 -11.66
C MET A 1 -50.65 -51.52 -10.77
N SER A 2 -49.82 -51.80 -9.76
CA SER A 2 -49.43 -50.82 -8.74
C SER A 2 -48.13 -50.13 -9.16
N MET A 3 -48.19 -48.83 -9.47
CA MET A 3 -46.99 -48.01 -9.68
C MET A 3 -46.53 -47.47 -8.34
N ARG A 4 -45.73 -48.26 -7.64
CA ARG A 4 -45.07 -47.80 -6.41
C ARG A 4 -43.84 -46.99 -6.81
N GLY A 5 -44.05 -45.74 -7.20
CA GLY A 5 -42.98 -44.77 -7.41
C GLY A 5 -42.35 -44.44 -6.06
N ILE A 6 -41.18 -45.01 -5.80
CA ILE A 6 -40.37 -44.74 -4.61
C ILE A 6 -39.73 -43.37 -4.82
N GLY A 7 -40.39 -42.31 -4.33
CA GLY A 7 -39.76 -41.01 -4.18
C GLY A 7 -38.86 -41.05 -2.96
N GLY A 8 -37.54 -41.04 -3.18
CA GLY A 8 -36.57 -40.82 -2.11
C GLY A 8 -36.79 -39.45 -1.44
N PRO A 9 -36.26 -39.24 -0.23
CA PRO A 9 -36.33 -37.94 0.43
C PRO A 9 -35.69 -36.86 -0.47
N LEU A 10 -36.39 -35.74 -0.63
CA LEU A 10 -35.89 -34.58 -1.36
C LEU A 10 -34.65 -34.07 -0.63
N LEU A 11 -33.53 -34.01 -1.34
CA LEU A 11 -32.30 -33.40 -0.83
C LEU A 11 -32.58 -31.93 -0.50
N CYS A 12 -32.16 -31.49 0.68
CA CYS A 12 -32.26 -30.09 1.06
C CYS A 12 -31.30 -29.27 0.19
N ILE A 13 -31.60 -27.98 -0.01
CA ILE A 13 -30.67 -27.07 -0.70
C ILE A 13 -29.27 -27.10 -0.04
N GLY A 14 -29.21 -27.42 1.27
CA GLY A 14 -27.96 -27.61 2.01
C GLY A 14 -27.14 -28.83 1.58
N ASP A 15 -27.79 -29.94 1.19
CA ASP A 15 -27.08 -31.14 0.71
C ASP A 15 -26.46 -30.91 -0.67
N LEU A 16 -27.13 -30.09 -1.50
CA LEU A 16 -26.65 -29.70 -2.84
C LEU A 16 -25.47 -28.73 -2.81
N LEU A 17 -25.42 -27.87 -1.79
CA LEU A 17 -24.35 -26.87 -1.62
C LEU A 17 -23.12 -27.43 -0.88
N ASN A 18 -23.21 -28.64 -0.33
CA ASN A 18 -22.10 -29.30 0.36
C ASN A 18 -20.95 -29.66 -0.60
N ASP A 19 -21.27 -30.12 -1.82
CA ASP A 19 -20.26 -30.46 -2.85
C ASP A 19 -19.52 -29.24 -3.43
N VAL A 20 -20.06 -28.03 -3.26
CA VAL A 20 -19.46 -26.78 -3.79
C VAL A 20 -18.31 -26.28 -2.90
N GLY A 21 -18.09 -26.89 -1.73
CA GLY A 21 -17.03 -26.52 -0.78
C GLY A 21 -16.01 -27.62 -0.46
N GLU A 22 -16.17 -28.83 -1.02
CA GLU A 22 -15.37 -30.02 -0.65
C GLU A 22 -14.44 -30.50 -1.78
N GLU A 23 -13.64 -29.60 -2.32
CA GLU A 23 -12.41 -29.97 -3.02
C GLU A 23 -11.21 -29.34 -2.32
N GLU A 24 -10.79 -29.97 -1.22
CA GLU A 24 -9.38 -30.25 -0.86
C GLU A 24 -9.27 -30.63 0.62
N GLN A 25 -9.51 -31.91 0.93
CA GLN A 25 -8.86 -32.59 2.05
C GLN A 25 -9.12 -34.10 1.98
N GLN A 26 -8.15 -34.86 1.44
CA GLN A 26 -7.52 -35.96 2.18
C GLN A 26 -6.35 -36.64 1.43
N HIS A 27 -5.23 -36.70 2.15
CA HIS A 27 -4.12 -37.67 2.08
C HIS A 27 -3.13 -37.62 0.89
N GLY A 28 -2.12 -36.77 1.07
CA GLY A 28 -0.75 -37.28 1.25
C GLY A 28 -0.03 -37.83 0.04
N GLN A 29 0.36 -36.98 -0.91
CA GLN A 29 1.70 -36.96 -1.50
C GLN A 29 1.83 -35.72 -2.38
N GLY A 30 2.93 -34.99 -2.19
CA GLY A 30 3.14 -33.67 -2.79
C GLY A 30 2.99 -33.66 -4.30
N HIS A 31 1.91 -33.06 -4.77
CA HIS A 31 1.87 -32.42 -6.07
C HIS A 31 1.33 -31.02 -5.86
N SER A 32 2.26 -30.07 -5.94
CA SER A 32 2.04 -28.64 -6.04
C SER A 32 1.16 -28.38 -7.27
N LEU A 33 -0.16 -28.41 -7.09
CA LEU A 33 -1.11 -27.99 -8.11
C LEU A 33 -1.49 -26.55 -7.79
N LEU A 34 -0.69 -25.67 -8.40
CA LEU A 34 -1.12 -24.39 -8.93
C LEU A 34 -1.99 -23.58 -7.97
N ARG A 35 -1.33 -23.12 -6.89
CA ARG A 35 -1.40 -21.69 -6.58
C ARG A 35 -1.22 -21.00 -7.92
N GLU A 36 -2.33 -20.55 -8.54
CA GLU A 36 -2.23 -19.62 -9.66
C GLU A 36 -1.25 -18.59 -9.14
N THR A 37 -0.10 -18.60 -9.78
CA THR A 37 0.99 -17.74 -9.43
C THR A 37 0.41 -16.40 -9.79
N PHE A 38 -0.22 -15.76 -8.79
CA PHE A 38 -0.31 -14.32 -8.70
C PHE A 38 1.02 -13.86 -9.29
N PRO A 39 1.01 -12.94 -10.28
CA PRO A 39 2.27 -12.42 -10.75
C PRO A 39 3.02 -12.07 -9.48
N SER A 40 4.12 -12.81 -9.23
CA SER A 40 5.10 -12.43 -8.23
C SER A 40 5.22 -10.94 -8.38
N SER A 41 5.30 -10.21 -7.28
CA SER A 41 5.61 -8.79 -7.19
C SER A 41 6.82 -8.42 -8.05
N SER A 42 6.66 -8.46 -9.36
CA SER A 42 7.67 -8.54 -10.39
C SER A 42 7.10 -7.67 -11.49
N ASN A 43 7.76 -6.52 -11.58
CA ASN A 43 7.67 -5.62 -12.70
C ASN A 43 6.34 -4.87 -12.77
N PHE A 44 6.02 -4.10 -11.73
CA PHE A 44 5.60 -2.73 -12.05
C PHE A 44 6.78 -2.12 -12.82
N ASN A 45 6.75 -2.24 -14.14
CA ASN A 45 7.59 -1.45 -15.00
C ASN A 45 7.20 0.00 -14.68
N TYR A 46 8.03 0.70 -13.89
CA TYR A 46 7.78 2.09 -13.50
C TYR A 46 7.64 3.05 -14.70
N ASN A 47 7.87 2.54 -15.92
CA ASN A 47 7.73 3.25 -17.18
C ASN A 47 6.34 3.11 -17.82
N ASP A 48 5.50 2.16 -17.37
CA ASP A 48 4.15 2.03 -17.89
C ASP A 48 3.20 2.93 -17.10
N PRO A 49 2.29 3.66 -17.77
CA PRO A 49 1.30 4.48 -17.09
C PRO A 49 0.45 3.58 -16.17
N PRO A 50 0.17 4.03 -14.93
CA PRO A 50 -0.69 3.27 -14.03
C PRO A 50 -2.01 2.94 -14.75
N PRO A 51 -2.48 1.68 -14.68
CA PRO A 51 -3.77 1.34 -15.26
C PRO A 51 -4.85 2.21 -14.63
N ASP A 52 -5.71 2.78 -15.48
CA ASP A 52 -6.86 3.57 -15.04
C ASP A 52 -7.86 2.62 -14.36
N LEU A 53 -7.77 2.58 -13.03
CA LEU A 53 -8.64 1.77 -12.16
C LEU A 53 -10.11 2.07 -12.39
N THR A 54 -10.47 3.32 -12.72
CA THR A 54 -11.86 3.70 -12.98
C THR A 54 -12.36 3.05 -14.26
N LYS A 55 -11.54 3.08 -15.33
CA LYS A 55 -11.85 2.41 -16.59
C LYS A 55 -11.95 0.90 -16.42
N LEU A 56 -11.00 0.30 -15.70
CA LEU A 56 -10.93 -1.15 -15.46
C LEU A 56 -12.13 -1.63 -14.63
N PHE A 57 -12.54 -0.86 -13.62
CA PHE A 57 -13.74 -1.14 -12.84
C PHE A 57 -15.01 -1.09 -13.71
N GLN A 58 -15.15 -0.07 -14.56
CA GLN A 58 -16.30 0.06 -15.46
C GLN A 58 -16.39 -1.12 -16.42
N GLU A 59 -15.29 -1.53 -17.05
CA GLU A 59 -15.25 -2.69 -17.96
C GLU A 59 -15.68 -3.99 -17.27
N HIS A 60 -15.22 -4.24 -16.05
CA HIS A 60 -15.65 -5.42 -15.28
C HIS A 60 -17.12 -5.37 -14.86
N TYR A 61 -17.61 -4.19 -14.49
CA TYR A 61 -19.01 -3.98 -14.13
C TYR A 61 -19.94 -4.22 -15.33
N ASP A 62 -19.54 -3.75 -16.52
CA ASP A 62 -20.30 -3.96 -17.76
C ASP A 62 -20.34 -5.44 -18.16
N HIS A 63 -19.22 -6.16 -18.02
CA HIS A 63 -19.20 -7.62 -18.22
C HIS A 63 -20.11 -8.37 -17.24
N LEU A 64 -20.14 -7.96 -15.97
CA LEU A 64 -21.04 -8.53 -14.97
C LEU A 64 -22.51 -8.29 -15.34
N ASN A 65 -22.87 -7.06 -15.74
CA ASN A 65 -24.24 -6.74 -16.17
C ASN A 65 -24.67 -7.54 -17.40
N SER A 66 -23.75 -7.77 -18.35
CA SER A 66 -24.01 -8.62 -19.50
C SER A 66 -24.27 -10.07 -19.08
N ALA A 67 -23.47 -10.62 -18.17
CA ALA A 67 -23.63 -11.99 -17.66
C ALA A 67 -24.94 -12.16 -16.86
N LEU A 68 -25.33 -11.15 -16.07
CA LEU A 68 -26.59 -11.15 -15.32
C LEU A 68 -27.83 -11.09 -16.22
N SER A 69 -27.70 -10.52 -17.41
CA SER A 69 -28.75 -10.49 -18.44
C SER A 69 -28.78 -11.76 -19.30
N GLY A 70 -27.71 -12.56 -19.23
CA GLY A 70 -27.56 -13.83 -19.93
C GLY A 70 -28.20 -15.00 -19.19
N THR A 71 -27.99 -16.20 -19.72
CA THR A 71 -28.43 -17.46 -19.09
C THR A 71 -27.27 -18.22 -18.46
N ASP A 72 -26.05 -17.71 -18.57
CA ASP A 72 -24.82 -18.35 -18.14
C ASP A 72 -24.47 -18.03 -16.67
N HIS A 73 -23.86 -19.00 -15.99
CA HIS A 73 -23.44 -18.85 -14.60
C HIS A 73 -22.10 -18.11 -14.45
N SER A 74 -21.63 -17.38 -15.47
CA SER A 74 -20.38 -16.63 -15.37
C SER A 74 -20.48 -15.46 -14.38
N TRP A 75 -21.71 -14.99 -14.09
CA TRP A 75 -21.97 -13.89 -13.17
C TRP A 75 -21.43 -14.15 -11.75
N THR A 76 -21.43 -15.39 -11.25
CA THR A 76 -20.83 -15.72 -9.94
C THR A 76 -19.32 -15.52 -9.95
N SER A 77 -18.62 -16.03 -10.97
CA SER A 77 -17.18 -15.83 -11.13
C SER A 77 -16.83 -14.35 -11.30
N LEU A 78 -17.60 -13.61 -12.11
CA LEU A 78 -17.41 -12.17 -12.33
C LEU A 78 -17.68 -11.35 -11.05
N THR A 79 -18.67 -11.74 -10.25
CA THR A 79 -18.95 -11.09 -8.95
C THR A 79 -17.79 -11.30 -7.99
N LEU A 80 -17.25 -12.53 -7.88
CA LEU A 80 -16.08 -12.81 -7.04
C LEU A 80 -14.86 -12.01 -7.49
N LYS A 81 -14.58 -11.96 -8.81
CA LYS A 81 -13.49 -11.13 -9.36
C LYS A 81 -13.64 -9.65 -9.00
N LEU A 82 -14.86 -9.11 -9.09
CA LEU A 82 -15.14 -7.72 -8.71
C LEU A 82 -14.90 -7.48 -7.22
N CYS A 83 -15.37 -8.38 -6.35
CA CYS A 83 -15.13 -8.31 -4.90
C CYS A 83 -13.64 -8.34 -4.57
N THR A 84 -12.87 -9.25 -5.17
CA THR A 84 -11.42 -9.35 -4.96
C THR A 84 -10.69 -8.10 -5.48
N ALA A 85 -11.10 -7.55 -6.63
CA ALA A 85 -10.54 -6.32 -7.16
C ALA A 85 -10.80 -5.12 -6.22
N LEU A 86 -12.01 -5.00 -5.69
CA LEU A 86 -12.37 -3.98 -4.71
C LEU A 86 -11.58 -4.11 -3.41
N GLU A 87 -11.42 -5.33 -2.88
CA GLU A 87 -10.62 -5.58 -1.69
C GLU A 87 -9.14 -5.20 -1.91
N THR A 88 -8.58 -5.58 -3.06
CA THR A 88 -7.20 -5.23 -3.45
C THR A 88 -7.04 -3.71 -3.56
N SER A 89 -8.00 -3.02 -4.17
CA SER A 89 -8.00 -1.56 -4.26
C SER A 89 -8.06 -0.90 -2.87
N ASN A 90 -8.88 -1.43 -1.95
CA ASN A 90 -8.94 -0.95 -0.57
C ASN A 90 -7.59 -1.15 0.15
N GLN A 91 -6.95 -2.31 0.01
CA GLN A 91 -5.62 -2.56 0.58
C GLN A 91 -4.57 -1.61 0.01
N LEU A 92 -4.62 -1.33 -1.30
CA LEU A 92 -3.70 -0.38 -1.96
C LEU A 92 -3.86 1.04 -1.39
N VAL A 93 -5.10 1.50 -1.20
CA VAL A 93 -5.38 2.82 -0.59
C VAL A 93 -4.85 2.89 0.84
N GLN A 94 -5.09 1.84 1.65
CA GLN A 94 -4.61 1.79 3.03
C GLN A 94 -3.07 1.78 3.11
N SER A 95 -2.42 0.96 2.28
CA SER A 95 -0.95 0.90 2.19
C SER A 95 -0.36 2.24 1.74
N THR A 96 -0.98 2.87 0.73
CA THR A 96 -0.54 4.19 0.24
C THR A 96 -0.67 5.24 1.34
N ASN A 97 -1.81 5.31 2.02
CA ASN A 97 -2.05 6.29 3.09
C ASN A 97 -1.06 6.13 4.25
N THR A 98 -0.83 4.89 4.71
CA THR A 98 0.16 4.59 5.75
C THR A 98 1.59 4.96 5.33
N ASN A 99 1.97 4.69 4.08
CA ASN A 99 3.28 5.07 3.52
C ASN A 99 3.44 6.58 3.41
N VAL A 100 2.42 7.30 2.93
CA VAL A 100 2.42 8.77 2.85
C VAL A 100 2.53 9.40 4.24
N ALA A 101 1.81 8.87 5.24
CA ALA A 101 1.92 9.34 6.62
C ALA A 101 3.34 9.12 7.19
N SER A 102 3.92 7.94 6.95
CA SER A 102 5.31 7.62 7.35
C SER A 102 6.34 8.53 6.67
N LEU A 103 6.17 8.77 5.36
CA LEU A 103 7.02 9.67 4.59
C LEU A 103 6.93 11.10 5.10
N SER A 104 5.71 11.59 5.35
CA SER A 104 5.47 12.93 5.91
C SER A 104 6.22 13.13 7.23
N LYS A 105 6.15 12.15 8.14
CA LYS A 105 6.91 12.19 9.40
C LYS A 105 8.42 12.26 9.19
N LYS A 106 8.97 11.46 8.27
CA LYS A 106 10.40 11.49 7.94
C LYS A 106 10.83 12.84 7.36
N VAL A 107 9.99 13.47 6.53
CA VAL A 107 10.24 14.80 5.96
C VAL A 107 10.24 15.86 7.07
N GLU A 108 9.32 15.77 8.04
CA GLU A 108 9.30 16.68 9.19
C GLU A 108 10.57 16.57 10.05
N ASP A 109 11.04 15.33 10.30
CA ASP A 109 12.27 15.10 11.05
C ASP A 109 13.50 15.63 10.31
N LEU A 110 13.58 15.43 8.99
CA LEU A 110 14.63 16.03 8.15
C LEU A 110 14.60 17.56 8.20
N GLN A 111 13.41 18.17 8.17
CA GLN A 111 13.28 19.63 8.27
C GLN A 111 13.86 20.16 9.59
N LYS A 112 13.66 19.46 10.72
CA LYS A 112 14.26 19.82 12.01
C LYS A 112 15.78 19.75 11.96
N ILE A 113 16.33 18.73 11.32
CA ILE A 113 17.79 18.57 11.15
C ILE A 113 18.37 19.71 10.31
N VAL A 114 17.73 20.07 9.20
CA VAL A 114 18.15 21.19 8.34
C VAL A 114 18.15 22.51 9.10
N LYS A 115 17.07 22.84 9.82
CA LYS A 115 16.99 24.06 10.65
C LYS A 115 18.11 24.13 11.70
N ARG A 116 18.46 23.00 12.32
CA ARG A 116 19.58 22.92 13.26
C ARG A 116 20.92 23.15 12.55
N GLY A 117 21.10 22.58 11.36
CA GLY A 117 22.26 22.81 10.51
C GLY A 117 22.43 24.29 10.15
N ASP A 118 21.36 24.94 9.69
CA ASP A 118 21.36 26.36 9.36
C ASP A 118 21.73 27.24 10.58
N SER A 119 21.19 26.91 11.75
CA SER A 119 21.51 27.60 13.00
C SER A 119 23.00 27.47 13.37
N ALA A 120 23.57 26.26 13.23
CA ALA A 120 24.99 26.03 13.49
C ALA A 120 25.89 26.80 12.51
N ILE A 121 25.51 26.84 11.23
CA ILE A 121 26.22 27.61 10.20
C ILE A 121 26.15 29.11 10.52
N ALA A 122 24.98 29.63 10.93
CA ALA A 122 24.83 31.03 11.32
C ALA A 122 25.71 31.39 12.53
N ALA A 123 25.75 30.53 13.55
CA ALA A 123 26.61 30.71 14.72
C ALA A 123 28.10 30.69 14.35
N ALA A 124 28.52 29.75 13.49
CA ALA A 124 29.90 29.67 13.02
C ALA A 124 30.31 30.92 12.22
N LYS A 125 29.43 31.41 11.33
CA LYS A 125 29.65 32.65 10.59
C LYS A 125 29.80 33.85 11.52
N ALA A 126 28.97 33.97 12.56
CA ALA A 126 29.07 35.05 13.53
C ALA A 126 30.42 35.06 14.25
N LEU A 127 30.91 33.89 14.69
CA LEU A 127 32.24 33.76 15.31
C LEU A 127 33.37 34.12 14.36
N TYR A 128 33.28 33.71 13.09
CA TYR A 128 34.26 34.03 12.06
C TYR A 128 34.39 35.55 11.84
N TYR A 129 33.26 36.26 11.72
CA TYR A 129 33.28 37.73 11.60
C TYR A 129 33.81 38.43 12.86
N VAL A 130 33.49 37.93 14.05
CA VAL A 130 34.02 38.46 15.33
C VAL A 130 35.54 38.25 15.46
N THR A 131 36.06 37.11 15.03
CA THR A 131 37.51 36.86 15.06
C THR A 131 38.27 37.68 14.01
N GLN A 132 37.66 37.97 12.85
CA GLN A 132 38.22 38.92 11.88
C GLN A 132 38.26 40.36 12.41
N THR A 133 37.23 40.84 13.12
CA THR A 133 37.26 42.20 13.67
C THR A 133 38.28 42.36 14.81
N ILE A 134 38.46 41.35 15.66
CA ILE A 134 39.45 41.39 16.75
C ILE A 134 40.90 41.34 16.24
N THR A 135 41.15 40.72 15.09
CA THR A 135 42.50 40.65 14.47
C THR A 135 42.88 41.91 13.69
N VAL A 136 41.90 42.74 13.31
CA VAL A 136 42.12 44.01 12.59
C VAL A 136 42.30 45.20 13.56
N VAL A 137 41.93 45.08 14.84
CA VAL A 137 42.22 46.12 15.85
C VAL A 137 43.70 46.04 16.26
N PRO A 138 44.51 47.08 15.99
CA PRO A 138 45.93 47.06 16.32
C PRO A 138 46.14 46.95 17.84
N GLN A 139 47.12 46.13 18.22
CA GLN A 139 47.47 45.81 19.62
C GLN A 139 47.81 47.06 20.48
N SER A 140 48.01 48.22 19.86
CA SER A 140 48.29 49.51 20.49
C SER A 140 47.08 50.18 21.16
N GLU A 141 45.84 49.73 20.92
CA GLU A 141 44.64 50.33 21.54
C GLU A 141 44.08 49.53 22.73
N ARG A 142 44.68 48.40 23.10
CA ARG A 142 44.31 47.66 24.32
C ARG A 142 44.83 48.38 25.56
N ARG A 143 44.22 49.51 25.92
CA ARG A 143 44.53 50.23 27.17
C ARG A 143 44.14 49.34 28.35
N PHE A 144 45.16 49.00 29.14
CA PHE A 144 45.06 48.36 30.44
C PHE A 144 44.06 49.10 31.33
N VAL A 145 42.92 48.47 31.62
CA VAL A 145 42.08 48.88 32.75
C VAL A 145 42.77 48.32 33.99
N LYS A 146 43.61 49.14 34.64
CA LYS A 146 44.13 48.82 35.98
C LYS A 146 42.95 48.80 36.95
N LEU A 147 42.57 47.61 37.39
CA LEU A 147 41.70 47.42 38.54
C LEU A 147 42.52 47.76 39.79
N TYR A 148 42.29 48.94 40.37
CA TYR A 148 42.81 49.27 41.69
C TYR A 148 42.01 48.45 42.72
N ILE A 149 42.74 47.63 43.47
CA ILE A 149 42.26 46.95 44.69
C ILE A 149 42.25 47.97 45.83
#